data_AF-A0A519ULA8-F1
#
_entry.id   AF-A0A519ULA8-F1
#
_cell.length_a   1.000
_cell.length_b   1.000
_cell.length_c   1.000
_cell.angle_alpha   90.00
_cell.angle_beta   90.00
_cell.angle_gamma   90.00
#
_symmetry.space_group_name_H-M   'P 1'
#
loop_
_entity.id
_entity.type
_entity.pdbx_description
1 polymer ?
#
loop_
_entity_poly.entity_id
_entity_poly.type
_entity_poly.pdbx_seq_one_letter_code
_entity_poly.pdbx_strand_id
1 'polypeptide(L)'
;MNAENFKVEESKLLTQVMLKQQAEFNSMRKQIKDLKIALMGVAFTCLGFYLVGFTSTQKKSIRLQEMIIEDSNGKPVMIMGAGVGSGKVKGRIRKDDLHGLVFIDSNGRDRLYLGKEGSLMMGGELVERDSEGWSLLINEPSGDERAGFGFQDENNAVGLGLDYGGKNGLEAIYLSASDSLAYITINGDVNKGHRDRIVLWSDTRKDVSMLKIGDSSKDDKIVLRSSKGKPSLYYKNEQQVKQDLIKKESN
;
A
#
# COMPACT_ATOMS: atom_id res chain seq x y z
N MET A 1 0.19 -106.02 -27.54
CA MET A 1 -0.47 -104.96 -26.76
C MET A 1 -1.70 -104.53 -27.57
N ASN A 2 -2.92 -104.82 -27.11
CA ASN A 2 -4.15 -104.62 -27.89
C ASN A 2 -4.48 -103.14 -28.02
N ALA A 3 -4.95 -102.73 -29.20
CA ALA A 3 -5.33 -101.34 -29.52
C ALA A 3 -6.37 -100.73 -28.56
N GLU A 4 -7.16 -101.56 -27.88
CA GLU A 4 -8.11 -101.13 -26.85
C GLU A 4 -7.42 -100.59 -25.58
N ASN A 5 -6.31 -101.18 -25.14
CA ASN A 5 -5.59 -100.71 -23.95
C ASN A 5 -4.95 -99.33 -24.19
N PHE A 6 -4.51 -99.05 -25.41
CA PHE A 6 -3.92 -97.76 -25.79
C PHE A 6 -4.96 -96.63 -25.74
N LYS A 7 -6.18 -96.86 -26.25
CA LYS A 7 -7.28 -95.88 -26.18
C LYS A 7 -7.72 -95.56 -24.75
N VAL A 8 -7.69 -96.54 -23.86
CA VAL A 8 -8.03 -96.36 -22.44
C VAL A 8 -6.97 -95.50 -21.74
N GLU A 9 -5.70 -95.70 -22.08
CA GLU A 9 -4.57 -94.94 -21.52
C GLU A 9 -4.57 -93.48 -22.03
N GLU A 10 -4.85 -93.26 -23.31
CA GLU A 10 -5.00 -91.93 -23.92
C GLU A 10 -6.19 -91.14 -23.33
N SER A 11 -7.33 -91.81 -23.11
CA SER A 11 -8.51 -91.21 -22.45
C SER A 11 -8.23 -90.79 -21.00
N LYS A 12 -7.49 -91.62 -20.24
CA LYS A 12 -7.05 -91.27 -18.87
C LYS A 12 -6.09 -90.09 -18.86
N LEU A 13 -5.15 -90.05 -19.80
CA LEU A 13 -4.20 -88.95 -19.95
C LEU A 13 -4.93 -87.64 -20.30
N LEU A 14 -5.86 -87.68 -21.26
CA LEU A 14 -6.72 -86.54 -21.63
C LEU A 14 -7.53 -86.04 -20.43
N THR A 15 -8.11 -86.96 -19.64
CA THR A 15 -8.88 -86.58 -18.44
C THR A 15 -7.99 -85.93 -17.38
N GLN A 16 -6.77 -86.45 -17.15
CA GLN A 16 -5.80 -85.83 -16.24
C GLN A 16 -5.36 -84.44 -16.71
N VAL A 17 -5.10 -84.26 -18.02
CA VAL A 17 -4.74 -82.97 -18.60
C VAL A 17 -5.89 -81.97 -18.43
N MET A 18 -7.13 -82.38 -18.71
CA MET A 18 -8.32 -81.52 -18.54
C MET A 18 -8.55 -81.14 -17.06
N LEU A 19 -8.42 -82.10 -16.14
CA LEU A 19 -8.54 -81.82 -14.70
C LEU A 19 -7.45 -80.88 -14.19
N LYS A 20 -6.21 -81.04 -14.67
CA LYS A 20 -5.11 -80.14 -14.34
C LYS A 20 -5.35 -78.74 -14.88
N GLN A 21 -5.76 -78.61 -16.15
CA GLN A 21 -6.12 -77.31 -16.75
C GLN A 21 -7.28 -76.63 -16.01
N GLN A 22 -8.29 -77.40 -15.57
CA GLN A 22 -9.43 -76.87 -14.84
C GLN A 22 -9.05 -76.43 -13.42
N ALA A 23 -8.15 -77.15 -12.75
CA ALA A 23 -7.58 -76.75 -11.46
C ALA A 23 -6.75 -75.46 -11.59
N GLU A 24 -5.91 -75.35 -12.62
CA GLU A 24 -5.13 -74.15 -12.92
C GLU A 24 -6.04 -72.95 -13.23
N PHE A 25 -7.09 -73.15 -14.03
CA PHE A 25 -8.08 -72.10 -14.35
C PHE A 25 -8.81 -71.59 -13.10
N ASN A 26 -9.22 -72.50 -12.21
CA ASN A 26 -9.87 -72.12 -10.95
C ASN A 26 -8.91 -71.38 -10.01
N SER A 27 -7.64 -71.79 -9.96
CA SER A 27 -6.59 -71.10 -9.19
C SER A 27 -6.36 -69.68 -9.72
N MET A 28 -6.22 -69.51 -11.04
CA MET A 28 -6.09 -68.20 -11.67
C MET A 28 -7.30 -67.31 -11.42
N ARG A 29 -8.52 -67.86 -11.49
CA ARG A 29 -9.76 -67.11 -11.20
C ARG A 29 -9.81 -66.61 -9.76
N LYS A 30 -9.30 -67.41 -8.81
CA LYS A 30 -9.17 -67.02 -7.41
C LYS A 30 -8.14 -65.90 -7.23
N GLN A 31 -6.95 -66.04 -7.81
CA GLN A 31 -5.90 -65.01 -7.77
C GLN A 31 -6.36 -63.67 -8.36
N ILE A 32 -7.10 -63.70 -9.49
CA ILE A 32 -7.67 -62.48 -10.10
C ILE A 32 -8.71 -61.84 -9.17
N LYS A 33 -9.55 -62.64 -8.49
CA LYS A 33 -10.53 -62.13 -7.52
C LYS A 33 -9.83 -61.47 -6.34
N ASP A 34 -8.81 -62.11 -5.78
CA ASP A 34 -8.05 -61.61 -4.64
C ASP A 34 -7.28 -60.33 -5.01
N LEU A 35 -6.69 -60.28 -6.21
CA LEU A 35 -6.02 -59.09 -6.74
C LEU A 35 -7.00 -57.92 -6.91
N LYS A 36 -8.21 -58.16 -7.44
CA LYS A 36 -9.25 -57.12 -7.57
C LYS A 36 -9.66 -56.55 -6.21
N ILE A 37 -9.80 -57.40 -5.20
CA ILE A 37 -10.14 -56.97 -3.84
C ILE A 37 -9.02 -56.11 -3.25
N ALA A 38 -7.77 -56.55 -3.39
CA ALA A 38 -6.61 -55.77 -2.93
C ALA A 38 -6.53 -54.41 -3.62
N LEU A 39 -6.75 -54.36 -4.93
CA LEU A 39 -6.69 -53.13 -5.72
C LEU A 39 -7.81 -52.14 -5.34
N MET A 40 -9.02 -52.65 -5.08
CA MET A 40 -10.11 -51.82 -4.51
C MET A 40 -9.75 -51.29 -3.12
N GLY A 41 -9.14 -52.11 -2.26
CA GLY A 41 -8.69 -51.68 -0.93
C GLY A 41 -7.66 -50.55 -1.00
N VAL A 42 -6.68 -50.64 -1.89
CA VAL A 42 -5.70 -49.58 -2.14
C VAL A 42 -6.39 -48.32 -2.68
N ALA A 43 -7.27 -48.45 -3.66
CA ALA A 43 -8.00 -47.31 -4.22
C ALA A 43 -8.84 -46.58 -3.16
N PHE A 44 -9.56 -47.30 -2.30
CA PHE A 44 -10.29 -46.71 -1.18
C PHE A 44 -9.39 -46.03 -0.17
N THR A 45 -8.23 -46.62 0.12
CA THR A 45 -7.23 -46.04 1.03
C THR A 45 -6.65 -44.74 0.46
N CYS A 46 -6.24 -44.74 -0.81
CA CYS A 46 -5.76 -43.54 -1.52
C CYS A 46 -6.83 -42.46 -1.59
N LEU A 47 -8.08 -42.82 -1.85
CA LEU A 47 -9.21 -41.88 -1.85
C LEU A 47 -9.44 -41.28 -0.47
N GLY A 48 -9.35 -42.09 0.60
CA GLY A 48 -9.43 -41.61 1.98
C GLY A 48 -8.32 -40.61 2.32
N PHE A 49 -7.06 -40.92 1.97
CA PHE A 49 -5.93 -40.01 2.17
C PHE A 49 -6.07 -38.72 1.35
N TYR A 50 -6.55 -38.82 0.10
CA TYR A 50 -6.81 -37.66 -0.74
C TYR A 50 -7.86 -36.74 -0.12
N LEU A 51 -8.96 -37.29 0.38
CA LEU A 51 -10.03 -36.50 1.02
C LEU A 51 -9.59 -35.86 2.35
N VAL A 52 -8.74 -36.53 3.14
CA VAL A 52 -8.19 -35.96 4.38
C VAL A 52 -7.12 -34.89 4.09
N GLY A 53 -6.33 -35.04 3.03
CA GLY A 53 -5.31 -34.05 2.64
C GLY A 53 -5.87 -32.67 2.24
N PHE A 54 -7.16 -32.60 1.89
CA PHE A 54 -7.87 -31.37 1.54
C PHE A 54 -8.67 -30.75 2.70
N THR A 55 -8.49 -31.21 3.95
CA THR A 55 -9.04 -30.45 5.08
C THR A 55 -8.31 -29.11 5.15
N SER A 56 -8.95 -28.09 4.56
CA SER A 56 -8.52 -26.70 4.58
C SER A 56 -8.11 -26.35 5.99
N THR A 57 -6.81 -26.15 6.21
CA THR A 57 -6.31 -25.50 7.41
C THR A 57 -7.03 -24.16 7.48
N GLN A 58 -8.06 -24.07 8.34
CA GLN A 58 -8.73 -22.80 8.57
C GLN A 58 -7.65 -21.83 9.01
N LYS A 59 -7.33 -20.86 8.15
CA LYS A 59 -6.44 -19.76 8.50
C LYS A 59 -7.08 -19.09 9.70
N LYS A 60 -6.47 -19.25 10.88
CA LYS A 60 -6.89 -18.55 12.09
C LYS A 60 -6.69 -17.06 11.84
N SER A 61 -7.76 -16.33 11.55
CA SER A 61 -7.74 -14.88 11.42
C SER A 61 -8.26 -14.26 12.71
N ILE A 62 -7.50 -13.35 13.29
CA ILE A 62 -8.00 -12.44 14.33
C ILE A 62 -8.66 -11.28 13.59
N ARG A 63 -9.96 -11.07 13.81
CA ARG A 63 -10.73 -9.95 13.24
C ARG A 63 -11.01 -8.96 14.36
N LEU A 64 -10.54 -7.74 14.18
CA LEU A 64 -10.66 -6.65 15.14
C LEU A 64 -11.20 -5.43 14.40
N GLN A 65 -12.04 -4.65 15.06
CA GLN A 65 -12.46 -3.35 14.55
C GLN A 65 -11.47 -2.25 14.95
N GLU A 66 -10.97 -2.34 16.18
CA GLU A 66 -10.08 -1.38 16.81
C GLU A 66 -9.10 -2.11 17.74
N MET A 67 -7.87 -1.61 17.81
CA MET A 67 -6.85 -2.01 18.77
C MET A 67 -6.34 -0.75 19.48
N ILE A 68 -6.44 -0.72 20.80
CA ILE A 68 -5.89 0.34 21.65
C ILE A 68 -4.77 -0.29 22.48
N ILE A 69 -3.58 0.31 22.40
CA ILE A 69 -2.44 -0.06 23.23
C ILE A 69 -2.30 1.02 24.29
N GLU A 70 -2.28 0.60 25.56
CA GLU A 70 -2.14 1.48 26.72
C GLU A 70 -0.81 1.28 27.43
N ASP A 71 -0.34 2.30 28.14
CA ASP A 71 0.78 2.19 29.07
C ASP A 71 0.36 1.48 30.38
N SER A 72 1.31 1.30 31.30
CA SER A 72 1.05 0.66 32.60
C SER A 72 0.05 1.41 33.49
N ASN A 73 -0.30 2.66 33.14
CA ASN A 73 -1.24 3.49 33.87
C ASN A 73 -2.62 3.56 33.18
N GLY A 74 -2.83 2.79 32.11
CA GLY A 74 -4.08 2.81 31.34
C GLY A 74 -4.23 4.04 30.44
N LYS A 75 -3.15 4.71 30.06
CA LYS A 75 -3.18 5.81 29.07
C LYS A 75 -2.90 5.27 27.67
N PRO A 76 -3.67 5.67 26.65
CA PRO A 76 -3.44 5.23 25.28
C PRO A 76 -2.12 5.77 24.73
N VAL A 77 -1.33 4.90 24.10
CA VAL A 77 -0.07 5.25 23.41
C VAL A 77 -0.11 4.97 21.91
N MET A 78 -0.98 4.04 21.48
CA MET A 78 -1.20 3.72 20.08
C MET A 78 -2.64 3.27 19.86
N ILE A 79 -3.24 3.67 18.75
CA ILE A 79 -4.56 3.20 18.34
C ILE A 79 -4.53 2.81 16.86
N MET A 80 -5.14 1.69 16.50
CA MET A 80 -5.27 1.22 15.11
C MET A 80 -6.72 0.79 14.83
N GLY A 81 -7.32 1.25 13.74
CA GLY A 81 -8.64 0.79 13.33
C GLY A 81 -9.39 1.74 12.37
N ALA A 82 -10.64 1.38 12.08
CA ALA A 82 -11.59 2.26 11.42
C ALA A 82 -12.44 2.96 12.48
N GLY A 83 -12.37 4.30 12.56
CA GLY A 83 -13.07 5.07 13.60
C GLY A 83 -12.26 5.27 14.89
N VAL A 84 -10.94 5.41 14.76
CA VAL A 84 -10.01 5.87 15.80
C VAL A 84 -10.45 7.27 16.25
N GLY A 85 -11.36 7.34 17.20
CA GLY A 85 -11.72 8.61 17.81
C GLY A 85 -13.18 8.97 17.95
N SER A 86 -14.13 8.02 17.91
CA SER A 86 -15.58 8.24 18.11
C SER A 86 -15.97 8.73 19.53
N GLY A 87 -15.15 9.58 20.18
CA GLY A 87 -15.28 10.04 21.55
C GLY A 87 -14.91 9.00 22.61
N LYS A 88 -14.63 7.76 22.21
CA LYS A 88 -14.53 6.59 23.11
C LYS A 88 -13.18 6.40 23.77
N VAL A 89 -12.10 6.93 23.19
CA VAL A 89 -10.76 6.70 23.75
C VAL A 89 -10.48 7.71 24.86
N LYS A 90 -10.59 7.23 26.10
CA LYS A 90 -10.30 8.02 27.31
C LYS A 90 -8.83 8.44 27.29
N GLY A 91 -8.58 9.72 27.56
CA GLY A 91 -7.22 10.27 27.61
C GLY A 91 -6.69 10.84 26.29
N ARG A 92 -7.30 10.56 25.13
CA ARG A 92 -6.97 11.26 23.86
C ARG A 92 -7.67 12.62 23.80
N ILE A 93 -6.97 13.67 23.37
CA ILE A 93 -7.51 15.03 23.25
C ILE A 93 -8.40 15.16 22.01
N ARG A 94 -7.93 14.72 20.84
CA ARG A 94 -8.71 14.72 19.60
C ARG A 94 -9.92 13.77 19.70
N LYS A 95 -11.08 14.24 19.22
CA LYS A 95 -12.40 13.57 19.32
C LYS A 95 -13.05 13.31 17.96
N ASP A 96 -12.34 13.61 16.90
CA ASP A 96 -12.73 13.27 15.54
C ASP A 96 -12.40 11.81 15.23
N ASP A 97 -13.17 11.26 14.30
CA ASP A 97 -12.99 9.91 13.78
C ASP A 97 -11.86 9.87 12.76
N LEU A 98 -10.81 9.11 13.06
CA LEU A 98 -9.70 8.85 12.14
C LEU A 98 -9.71 7.39 11.69
N HIS A 99 -9.28 7.15 10.46
CA HIS A 99 -9.15 5.79 9.92
C HIS A 99 -7.68 5.48 9.69
N GLY A 100 -7.06 4.71 10.60
CA GLY A 100 -5.64 4.41 10.49
C GLY A 100 -4.96 4.05 11.80
N LEU A 101 -3.69 4.44 11.90
CA LEU A 101 -2.79 4.24 13.02
C LEU A 101 -2.41 5.60 13.62
N VAL A 102 -2.64 5.77 14.91
CA VAL A 102 -2.32 6.99 15.67
C VAL A 102 -1.36 6.65 16.80
N PHE A 103 -0.30 7.43 16.97
CA PHE A 103 0.57 7.41 18.14
C PHE A 103 0.28 8.61 19.02
N ILE A 104 0.22 8.39 20.33
CA ILE A 104 -0.25 9.38 21.30
C ILE A 104 0.82 9.61 22.36
N ASP A 105 1.03 10.86 22.75
CA ASP A 105 1.93 11.19 23.86
C ASP A 105 1.27 11.07 25.24
N SER A 106 2.08 11.26 26.29
CA SER A 106 1.63 11.18 27.69
C SER A 106 0.57 12.22 28.07
N ASN A 107 0.39 13.27 27.27
CA ASN A 107 -0.61 14.32 27.43
C ASN A 107 -1.88 14.04 26.62
N GLY A 108 -1.93 12.95 25.87
CA GLY A 108 -3.09 12.59 25.05
C GLY A 108 -3.14 13.26 23.68
N ARG A 109 -2.04 13.86 23.22
CA ARG A 109 -1.96 14.49 21.90
C ARG A 109 -1.45 13.49 20.87
N ASP A 110 -2.07 13.51 19.70
CA ASP A 110 -1.61 12.75 18.56
C ASP A 110 -0.26 13.28 18.10
N ARG A 111 0.74 12.39 17.96
CA ARG A 111 2.13 12.69 17.56
C ARG A 111 2.41 12.32 16.13
N LEU A 112 1.85 11.19 15.73
CA LEU A 112 2.00 10.60 14.42
C LEU A 112 0.66 10.00 14.05
N TYR A 113 0.22 10.27 12.84
CA TYR A 113 -0.96 9.64 12.26
C TYR A 113 -0.59 9.07 10.90
N LEU A 114 -1.01 7.84 10.63
CA LEU A 114 -0.92 7.21 9.32
C LEU A 114 -2.29 6.64 8.97
N GLY A 115 -2.94 7.17 7.96
CA GLY A 115 -4.28 6.71 7.62
C GLY A 115 -4.86 7.35 6.39
N LYS A 116 -6.10 6.94 6.09
CA LYS A 116 -6.93 7.54 5.05
C LYS A 116 -7.83 8.57 5.69
N GLU A 117 -7.89 9.76 5.12
CA GLU A 117 -8.79 10.86 5.52
C GLU A 117 -8.66 11.27 7.00
N GLY A 118 -8.43 12.57 7.22
CA GLY A 118 -8.37 13.10 8.58
C GLY A 118 -8.25 14.60 8.57
N SER A 119 -8.91 15.24 9.52
CA SER A 119 -8.73 16.67 9.75
C SER A 119 -7.30 16.95 10.19
N LEU A 120 -6.78 18.11 9.81
CA LEU A 120 -5.55 18.65 10.35
C LEU A 120 -5.83 19.24 11.71
N MET A 121 -4.81 19.24 12.57
CA MET A 121 -4.86 20.05 13.78
C MET A 121 -4.06 21.31 13.51
N MET A 122 -4.71 22.45 13.40
CA MET A 122 -4.04 23.73 13.15
C MET A 122 -4.49 24.74 14.19
N GLY A 123 -3.53 25.25 14.96
CA GLY A 123 -3.80 26.26 15.96
C GLY A 123 -4.75 25.83 17.08
N GLY A 124 -4.78 24.54 17.40
CA GLY A 124 -5.69 23.94 18.37
C GLY A 124 -7.06 23.54 17.82
N GLU A 125 -7.32 23.77 16.53
CA GLU A 125 -8.60 23.51 15.90
C GLU A 125 -8.47 22.41 14.83
N LEU A 126 -9.56 21.67 14.63
CA LEU A 126 -9.65 20.69 13.55
C LEU A 126 -10.03 21.41 12.26
N VAL A 127 -9.22 21.22 11.23
CA VAL A 127 -9.44 21.82 9.91
C VAL A 127 -9.61 20.70 8.89
N GLU A 128 -10.69 20.76 8.11
CA GLU A 128 -10.93 19.81 7.03
C GLU A 128 -9.88 19.96 5.92
N ARG A 129 -9.55 18.84 5.28
CA ARG A 129 -8.65 18.83 4.13
C ARG A 129 -9.50 18.96 2.86
N ASP A 130 -9.04 19.80 1.93
CA ASP A 130 -9.63 19.93 0.59
C ASP A 130 -9.28 18.74 -0.35
N SER A 131 -8.64 17.69 0.16
CA SER A 131 -8.24 16.52 -0.64
C SER A 131 -8.40 15.22 0.14
N GLU A 132 -8.99 14.22 -0.52
CA GLU A 132 -9.05 12.84 -0.05
C GLU A 132 -7.74 12.11 -0.36
N GLY A 133 -7.41 11.14 0.50
CA GLY A 133 -6.27 10.26 0.28
C GLY A 133 -5.63 9.72 1.55
N TRP A 134 -4.41 9.24 1.41
CA TRP A 134 -3.60 8.67 2.49
C TRP A 134 -2.57 9.67 2.96
N SER A 135 -2.36 9.76 4.27
CA SER A 135 -1.37 10.66 4.84
C SER A 135 -0.63 10.06 6.02
N LEU A 136 0.67 10.34 6.09
CA LEU A 136 1.48 10.32 7.29
C LEU A 136 1.61 11.75 7.80
N LEU A 137 1.06 12.07 8.97
CA LEU A 137 1.12 13.39 9.59
C LEU A 137 1.99 13.34 10.85
N ILE A 138 2.82 14.36 11.05
CA ILE A 138 3.69 14.56 12.20
C ILE A 138 3.25 15.84 12.91
N ASN A 139 3.00 15.75 14.22
CA ASN A 139 2.48 16.88 14.99
C ASN A 139 3.52 17.43 16.00
N GLU A 140 3.45 18.72 16.29
CA GLU A 140 4.20 19.42 17.34
C GLU A 140 3.73 19.04 18.75
N PRO A 141 4.51 19.31 19.83
CA PRO A 141 4.06 19.17 21.24
C PRO A 141 2.73 19.82 21.59
N SER A 142 2.30 20.85 20.85
CA SER A 142 0.97 21.45 20.96
C SER A 142 -0.14 20.57 20.37
N GLY A 143 0.20 19.56 19.58
CA GLY A 143 -0.73 18.71 18.84
C GLY A 143 -1.04 19.21 17.43
N ASP A 144 -0.55 20.41 17.06
CA ASP A 144 -0.71 20.97 15.72
C ASP A 144 0.15 20.22 14.70
N GLU A 145 -0.30 20.11 13.45
CA GLU A 145 0.48 19.52 12.36
C GLU A 145 1.76 20.33 12.12
N ARG A 146 2.85 19.61 11.86
CA ARG A 146 4.15 20.19 11.53
C ARG A 146 4.68 19.77 10.17
N ALA A 147 4.30 18.57 9.73
CA ALA A 147 4.73 18.00 8.48
C ALA A 147 3.79 16.88 8.08
N GLY A 148 3.72 16.63 6.78
CA GLY A 148 2.93 15.54 6.24
C GLY A 148 3.52 14.96 4.96
N PHE A 149 3.40 13.66 4.79
CA PHE A 149 3.56 13.00 3.49
C PHE A 149 2.21 12.42 3.09
N GLY A 150 1.70 12.79 1.91
CA GLY A 150 0.39 12.40 1.44
C GLY A 150 0.39 11.81 0.04
N PHE A 151 -0.59 10.95 -0.22
CA PHE A 151 -1.00 10.51 -1.54
C PHE A 151 -2.47 10.88 -1.74
N GLN A 152 -2.78 11.55 -2.83
CA GLN A 152 -4.12 11.99 -3.21
C GLN A 152 -4.69 11.08 -4.30
N ASP A 153 -5.84 10.48 -4.02
CA ASP A 153 -6.46 9.50 -4.92
C ASP A 153 -6.96 10.14 -6.23
N GLU A 154 -7.49 11.37 -6.17
CA GLU A 154 -8.17 12.02 -7.29
C GLU A 154 -7.25 12.39 -8.48
N ASN A 155 -6.02 12.80 -8.18
CA ASN A 155 -5.06 13.34 -9.16
C ASN A 155 -3.77 12.51 -9.25
N ASN A 156 -3.74 11.34 -8.59
CA ASN A 156 -2.57 10.47 -8.47
C ASN A 156 -1.32 11.25 -8.05
N ALA A 157 -1.48 12.18 -7.11
CA ALA A 157 -0.39 13.03 -6.65
C ALA A 157 0.17 12.56 -5.31
N VAL A 158 1.49 12.66 -5.16
CA VAL A 158 2.17 12.59 -3.87
C VAL A 158 2.61 13.98 -3.45
N GLY A 159 2.62 14.22 -2.14
CA GLY A 159 3.02 15.48 -1.54
C GLY A 159 3.85 15.26 -0.28
N LEU A 160 4.85 16.09 -0.05
CA LEU A 160 5.59 16.20 1.21
C LEU A 160 5.58 17.68 1.63
N GLY A 161 4.86 17.99 2.70
CA GLY A 161 4.79 19.32 3.30
C GLY A 161 5.56 19.39 4.60
N LEU A 162 6.25 20.50 4.80
CA LEU A 162 6.90 20.89 6.06
C LEU A 162 6.41 22.28 6.42
N ASP A 163 5.81 22.43 7.59
CA ASP A 163 5.19 23.67 8.01
C ASP A 163 6.11 24.49 8.92
N TYR A 164 5.87 25.79 8.96
CA TYR A 164 6.30 26.63 10.07
C TYR A 164 5.55 26.21 11.35
N GLY A 165 6.19 26.40 12.51
CA GLY A 165 5.59 26.01 13.78
C GLY A 165 4.61 27.05 14.32
N GLY A 166 3.80 26.62 15.28
CA GLY A 166 2.89 27.49 16.02
C GLY A 166 1.54 27.72 15.36
N LYS A 167 0.69 28.50 16.04
CA LYS A 167 -0.76 28.63 15.75
C LYS A 167 -1.07 29.06 14.31
N ASN A 168 -0.23 29.93 13.75
CA ASN A 168 -0.39 30.47 12.40
C ASN A 168 0.72 29.98 11.47
N GLY A 169 1.34 28.85 11.82
CA GLY A 169 2.34 28.19 11.00
C GLY A 169 1.74 27.80 9.66
N LEU A 170 2.35 28.31 8.60
CA LEU A 170 1.97 28.04 7.23
C LEU A 170 2.99 27.10 6.60
N GLU A 171 2.67 26.49 5.46
CA GLU A 171 3.60 25.61 4.74
C GLU A 171 4.91 26.35 4.40
N ALA A 172 6.04 25.81 4.88
CA ALA A 172 7.37 26.36 4.67
C ALA A 172 8.05 25.74 3.44
N ILE A 173 7.91 24.43 3.24
CA ILE A 173 8.43 23.70 2.09
C ILE A 173 7.38 22.70 1.63
N TYR A 174 7.10 22.65 0.33
CA TYR A 174 6.27 21.60 -0.26
C TYR A 174 6.96 20.97 -1.45
N LEU A 175 6.92 19.65 -1.54
CA LEU A 175 7.33 18.89 -2.71
C LEU A 175 6.12 18.10 -3.21
N SER A 176 5.80 18.19 -4.49
CA SER A 176 4.70 17.44 -5.09
C SER A 176 5.06 16.86 -6.45
N ALA A 177 4.49 15.70 -6.74
CA ALA A 177 4.54 15.07 -8.05
C ALA A 177 3.22 14.35 -8.33
N SER A 178 2.76 14.46 -9.58
CA SER A 178 1.63 13.74 -10.18
C SER A 178 2.04 13.28 -11.58
N ASP A 179 1.13 12.65 -12.31
CA ASP A 179 1.38 12.13 -13.68
C ASP A 179 1.98 13.16 -14.65
N SER A 180 1.67 14.44 -14.46
CA SER A 180 2.04 15.49 -15.42
C SER A 180 2.59 16.76 -14.82
N LEU A 181 2.66 16.85 -13.49
CA LEU A 181 3.09 18.03 -12.78
C LEU A 181 3.98 17.62 -11.62
N ALA A 182 5.17 18.21 -11.54
CA ALA A 182 6.05 18.10 -10.39
C ALA A 182 6.59 19.48 -10.00
N TYR A 183 6.64 19.77 -8.71
CA TYR A 183 7.17 21.03 -8.22
C TYR A 183 7.69 20.94 -6.80
N ILE A 184 8.58 21.86 -6.45
CA ILE A 184 8.96 22.17 -5.07
C ILE A 184 8.76 23.66 -4.84
N THR A 185 8.12 24.01 -3.72
CA THR A 185 8.04 25.37 -3.21
C THR A 185 8.86 25.49 -1.93
N ILE A 186 9.53 26.62 -1.78
CA ILE A 186 10.04 27.10 -0.49
C ILE A 186 9.35 28.44 -0.27
N ASN A 187 8.60 28.52 0.81
CA ASN A 187 7.80 29.67 1.15
C ASN A 187 8.55 30.52 2.20
N GLY A 188 8.10 31.76 2.35
CA GLY A 188 8.55 32.64 3.40
C GLY A 188 7.40 32.95 4.33
N ASP A 189 7.65 32.82 5.63
CA ASP A 189 6.75 33.39 6.64
C ASP A 189 6.81 34.91 6.55
N VAL A 190 5.75 35.50 6.02
CA VAL A 190 5.57 36.95 6.02
C VAL A 190 4.37 37.27 6.89
N ASN A 191 4.48 38.31 7.73
CA ASN A 191 3.46 38.77 8.70
C ASN A 191 2.01 38.91 8.15
N LYS A 192 1.76 38.69 6.85
CA LYS A 192 0.47 38.82 6.16
C LYS A 192 0.15 37.65 5.19
N GLY A 193 0.70 36.45 5.38
CA GLY A 193 0.25 35.24 4.66
C GLY A 193 1.36 34.42 4.00
N HIS A 194 0.98 33.53 3.09
CA HIS A 194 1.90 32.71 2.30
C HIS A 194 2.59 33.53 1.21
N ARG A 195 3.88 33.27 1.00
CA ARG A 195 4.61 33.77 -0.16
C ARG A 195 5.64 32.77 -0.65
N ASP A 196 5.53 32.38 -1.92
CA ASP A 196 6.57 31.60 -2.58
C ASP A 196 7.88 32.42 -2.64
N ARG A 197 8.95 31.90 -2.05
CA ARG A 197 10.31 32.43 -2.22
C ARG A 197 11.01 31.78 -3.40
N ILE A 198 10.88 30.47 -3.50
CA ILE A 198 11.51 29.68 -4.54
C ILE A 198 10.49 28.68 -5.03
N VAL A 199 10.30 28.59 -6.34
CA VAL A 199 9.50 27.54 -6.96
C VAL A 199 10.31 26.91 -8.07
N LEU A 200 10.48 25.59 -8.02
CA LEU A 200 10.88 24.79 -9.18
C LEU A 200 9.64 24.04 -9.65
N TRP A 201 9.32 24.14 -10.94
CA TRP A 201 8.07 23.64 -11.50
C TRP A 201 8.33 22.97 -12.85
N SER A 202 7.68 21.83 -13.08
CA SER A 202 7.69 21.10 -14.34
C SER A 202 6.29 20.61 -14.69
N ASP A 203 5.75 21.04 -15.84
CA ASP A 203 4.45 20.62 -16.36
C ASP A 203 4.65 19.98 -17.74
N THR A 204 4.51 18.65 -17.81
CA THR A 204 4.78 17.88 -19.03
C THR A 204 3.68 18.06 -20.07
N ARG A 205 2.42 18.34 -19.67
CA ARG A 205 1.32 18.61 -20.60
C ARG A 205 1.54 19.87 -21.40
N LYS A 206 2.18 20.86 -20.78
CA LYS A 206 2.48 22.16 -21.40
C LYS A 206 3.88 22.24 -21.98
N ASP A 207 4.72 21.22 -21.75
CA ASP A 207 6.15 21.24 -22.06
C ASP A 207 6.80 22.51 -21.51
N VAL A 208 6.70 22.69 -20.19
CA VAL A 208 7.22 23.85 -19.45
C VAL A 208 8.03 23.39 -18.24
N SER A 209 9.22 23.97 -18.08
CA SER A 209 9.96 23.96 -16.81
C SER A 209 10.27 25.40 -16.37
N MET A 210 10.18 25.67 -15.08
CA MET A 210 10.33 27.01 -14.52
C MET A 210 11.04 27.01 -13.17
N LEU A 211 11.93 27.99 -12.96
CA LEU A 211 12.43 28.41 -11.66
C LEU A 211 11.96 29.85 -11.42
N LYS A 212 11.23 30.07 -10.33
CA LYS A 212 10.81 31.39 -9.84
C LYS A 212 11.56 31.68 -8.54
N ILE A 213 12.10 32.90 -8.42
CA ILE A 213 12.75 33.40 -7.21
C ILE A 213 12.12 34.74 -6.83
N GLY A 214 11.70 34.86 -5.58
CA GLY A 214 11.12 36.04 -4.97
C GLY A 214 11.91 36.57 -3.78
N ASP A 215 11.47 37.70 -3.25
CA ASP A 215 12.02 38.36 -2.06
C ASP A 215 10.89 38.82 -1.12
N SER A 216 11.25 39.42 0.02
CA SER A 216 10.31 39.94 1.04
C SER A 216 9.25 40.92 0.50
N SER A 217 9.41 41.44 -0.72
CA SER A 217 8.49 42.36 -1.38
C SER A 217 7.66 41.73 -2.51
N LYS A 218 8.17 40.76 -3.29
CA LYS A 218 7.48 40.14 -4.44
C LYS A 218 7.90 38.69 -4.68
N ASP A 219 6.98 37.86 -5.18
CA ASP A 219 7.19 36.41 -5.34
C ASP A 219 8.02 36.03 -6.58
N ASP A 220 7.98 36.84 -7.66
CA ASP A 220 8.54 36.51 -8.98
C ASP A 220 9.52 37.58 -9.48
N LYS A 221 10.53 37.90 -8.69
CA LYS A 221 11.58 38.85 -9.06
C LYS A 221 12.39 38.36 -10.25
N ILE A 222 12.73 37.08 -10.25
CA ILE A 222 13.47 36.39 -11.30
C ILE A 222 12.68 35.16 -11.71
N VAL A 223 12.45 35.00 -13.01
CA VAL A 223 11.82 33.80 -13.55
C VAL A 223 12.69 33.27 -14.70
N LEU A 224 13.24 32.09 -14.52
CA LEU A 224 13.84 31.29 -15.58
C LEU A 224 12.79 30.30 -16.08
N ARG A 225 12.48 30.32 -17.37
CA ARG A 225 11.47 29.45 -17.95
C ARG A 225 11.94 28.86 -19.26
N SER A 226 11.81 27.55 -19.41
CA SER A 226 11.93 26.85 -20.70
C SER A 226 10.57 26.36 -21.13
N SER A 227 10.19 26.59 -22.39
CA SER A 227 8.97 26.02 -22.95
C SER A 227 9.13 25.71 -24.42
N LYS A 228 8.71 24.51 -24.86
CA LYS A 228 8.84 24.10 -26.27
C LYS A 228 10.27 24.24 -26.80
N GLY A 229 11.24 23.85 -25.98
CA GLY A 229 12.68 23.97 -26.27
C GLY A 229 13.25 25.40 -26.27
N LYS A 230 12.46 26.42 -25.88
CA LYS A 230 12.90 27.82 -25.89
C LYS A 230 13.13 28.34 -24.46
N PRO A 231 14.36 28.71 -24.09
CA PRO A 231 14.63 29.35 -22.80
C PRO A 231 14.21 30.83 -22.82
N SER A 232 13.81 31.33 -21.67
CA SER A 232 13.45 32.73 -21.42
C SER A 232 13.78 33.10 -19.97
N LEU A 233 14.18 34.36 -19.77
CA LEU A 233 14.53 34.93 -18.48
C LEU A 233 13.77 36.25 -18.31
N TYR A 234 13.01 36.34 -17.23
CA TYR A 234 12.23 37.53 -16.89
C TYR A 234 12.73 38.11 -15.57
N TYR A 235 12.81 39.43 -15.54
CA TYR A 235 13.08 40.21 -14.34
C TYR A 235 11.92 41.16 -14.11
N LYS A 236 11.26 41.06 -12.96
CA LYS A 236 10.09 41.89 -12.66
C LYS A 236 10.49 43.21 -12.01
N ASN A 237 11.27 44.01 -12.76
CA ASN A 237 11.50 45.44 -12.54
C ASN A 237 12.14 46.06 -13.82
N GLU A 238 11.30 46.42 -14.79
CA GLU A 238 11.69 46.81 -16.16
C GLU A 238 12.57 48.06 -16.29
N GLN A 239 12.69 48.91 -15.26
CA GLN A 239 13.48 50.15 -15.38
C GLN A 239 14.99 49.95 -15.25
N GLN A 240 15.46 48.87 -14.61
CA GLN A 240 16.89 48.69 -14.33
C GLN A 240 17.58 47.77 -15.34
N VAL A 241 16.87 46.74 -15.84
CA VAL A 241 17.43 45.79 -16.81
C VAL A 241 17.61 46.43 -18.21
N LYS A 242 16.78 47.41 -18.58
CA LYS A 242 17.01 48.18 -19.82
C LYS A 242 18.32 48.97 -19.76
N GLN A 243 18.74 49.47 -18.60
CA GLN A 243 20.02 50.19 -18.48
C GLN A 243 21.23 49.25 -18.54
N ASP A 244 21.11 48.02 -18.02
CA ASP A 244 22.21 47.05 -18.02
C ASP A 244 22.40 46.34 -19.37
N LEU A 245 21.32 46.16 -20.15
CA LEU A 245 21.40 45.63 -21.52
C LEU A 245 21.95 46.67 -22.50
N ILE A 246 21.55 47.94 -22.38
CA ILE A 246 22.10 49.02 -23.21
C ILE A 246 23.60 49.21 -22.93
N LYS A 247 24.07 49.09 -21.68
CA LYS A 247 25.50 49.15 -21.33
C LYS A 247 26.35 47.96 -21.81
N LYS A 248 25.73 46.82 -22.10
CA LYS A 248 26.42 45.63 -22.64
C LYS A 248 26.51 45.61 -24.17
N GLU A 249 25.68 46.40 -24.86
CA GLU A 249 25.76 46.58 -26.32
C GLU A 249 26.57 47.83 -26.73
N SER A 250 27.03 48.62 -25.76
CA SER A 250 27.83 49.85 -25.98
C SER A 250 29.28 49.76 -25.48
N ASN A 251 29.77 48.55 -25.19
CA ASN A 251 31.19 48.20 -25.01
C ASN A 251 31.50 46.94 -25.81
#